data_AF-A0A9P6QPB8-F1
#
_entry.id   AF-A0A9P6QPB8-F1
#
_cell.length_a   1.000
_cell.length_b   1.000
_cell.length_c   1.000
_cell.angle_alpha   90.00
_cell.angle_beta   90.00
_cell.angle_gamma   90.00
#
_symmetry.space_group_name_H-M   'P 1'
#
loop_
_entity.id
_entity.type
_entity.pdbx_description
1 polymer ?
#
loop_
_entity_poly.entity_id
_entity_poly.type
_entity_poly.pdbx_seq_one_letter_code
_entity_poly.pdbx_strand_id
1 'polypeptide(L)'
;DIWSINLASPKFVLTDVSCKIPVVFPKETRGGQQIIKYPTIKSHDDPLLCPVRAIAEYLRRLEGHEIMIPHHKNKTFFYRPLIRDVRFLKTPVINQTISNHIAEITNMLDLPKDETRPKARAIGPTAAIKKGARVDDVVVHGNWSSDVIVNNYYRLSRAIATNFTS
;
A
#
# COMPACT_ATOMS: atom_id res chain seq x y z
N ASP A 1 -5.26 -0.45 -6.26
CA ASP A 1 -4.99 0.21 -7.55
C ASP A 1 -4.83 1.69 -7.24
N ILE A 2 -3.80 2.39 -7.75
CA ILE A 2 -3.54 3.79 -7.35
C ILE A 2 -4.70 4.72 -7.74
N TRP A 3 -5.38 4.38 -8.84
CA TRP A 3 -6.58 5.07 -9.36
C TRP A 3 -7.82 4.90 -8.47
N SER A 4 -7.73 4.04 -7.45
CA SER A 4 -8.84 3.73 -6.56
C SER A 4 -8.87 4.57 -5.29
N ILE A 5 -7.89 5.44 -5.00
CA ILE A 5 -7.96 6.23 -3.75
C ILE A 5 -8.56 7.60 -4.04
N ASN A 6 -9.72 7.91 -3.43
CA ASN A 6 -10.43 9.17 -3.64
C ASN A 6 -10.45 10.07 -2.40
N LEU A 7 -9.59 11.09 -2.39
CA LEU A 7 -9.53 12.09 -1.32
C LEU A 7 -10.79 12.96 -1.21
N ALA A 8 -11.65 13.02 -2.24
CA ALA A 8 -12.91 13.76 -2.18
C ALA A 8 -14.05 12.97 -1.53
N SER A 9 -13.83 11.70 -1.19
CA SER A 9 -14.84 10.89 -0.52
C SER A 9 -15.04 11.36 0.93
N PRO A 10 -16.29 11.46 1.43
CA PRO A 10 -16.56 11.77 2.84
C PRO A 10 -16.10 10.67 3.79
N LYS A 11 -15.66 9.51 3.27
CA LYS A 11 -15.09 8.42 4.05
C LYS A 11 -13.57 8.52 4.17
N PHE A 12 -12.92 9.46 3.48
CA PHE A 12 -11.54 9.84 3.75
C PHE A 12 -11.51 10.63 5.05
N VAL A 13 -10.82 10.12 6.06
CA VAL A 13 -10.72 10.75 7.38
C VAL A 13 -9.27 10.68 7.83
N LEU A 14 -8.65 11.84 8.02
CA LEU A 14 -7.31 11.99 8.58
C LEU A 14 -7.43 12.59 9.97
N THR A 15 -6.76 11.97 10.94
CA THR A 15 -6.67 12.36 12.35
C THR A 15 -5.22 12.23 12.78
N ASP A 16 -4.87 12.71 13.96
CA ASP A 16 -3.50 12.60 14.49
C ASP A 16 -3.05 11.14 14.69
N VAL A 17 -4.00 10.23 14.94
CA VAL A 17 -3.73 8.82 15.29
C VAL A 17 -4.02 7.83 14.15
N SER A 18 -4.72 8.27 13.11
CA SER A 18 -5.10 7.37 12.02
C SER A 18 -5.54 8.09 10.73
N CYS A 19 -5.43 7.37 9.62
CA CYS A 19 -5.91 7.78 8.31
C CYS A 19 -6.77 6.66 7.70
N LYS A 20 -8.06 6.93 7.49
CA LYS A 20 -8.98 6.03 6.80
C LYS A 20 -8.99 6.36 5.30
N ILE A 21 -8.63 5.38 4.48
CA ILE A 21 -8.46 5.56 3.03
C ILE A 21 -9.63 4.91 2.27
N PRO A 22 -10.40 5.67 1.49
CA PRO A 22 -11.48 5.12 0.68
C PRO A 22 -10.98 4.60 -0.66
N VAL A 23 -11.28 3.33 -0.93
CA VAL A 23 -10.96 2.66 -2.18
C VAL A 23 -12.21 2.61 -3.06
N VAL A 24 -12.26 3.44 -4.10
CA VAL A 24 -13.28 3.46 -5.16
C VAL A 24 -12.94 2.47 -6.28
N PHE A 25 -13.96 1.85 -6.87
CA PHE A 25 -13.80 0.75 -7.84
C PHE A 25 -12.85 -0.35 -7.37
N PRO A 26 -13.12 -0.96 -6.20
CA PRO A 26 -12.33 -2.10 -5.76
C PRO A 26 -12.40 -3.20 -6.84
N LYS A 27 -11.26 -3.87 -7.08
CA LYS A 27 -11.21 -5.00 -8.01
C LYS A 27 -12.00 -6.20 -7.50
N GLU A 28 -12.21 -6.27 -6.19
CA GLU A 28 -12.91 -7.37 -5.55
C GLU A 28 -14.41 -7.27 -5.73
N THR A 29 -15.03 -8.40 -6.06
CA THR A 29 -16.47 -8.55 -6.07
C THR A 29 -16.90 -9.75 -5.22
N ARG A 30 -18.06 -9.68 -4.57
CA ARG A 30 -18.74 -10.80 -3.92
C ARG A 30 -20.15 -10.88 -4.48
N GLY A 31 -20.50 -12.01 -5.09
CA GLY A 31 -21.80 -12.16 -5.76
C GLY A 31 -22.05 -11.13 -6.87
N GLY A 32 -20.99 -10.73 -7.60
CA GLY A 32 -21.08 -9.71 -8.65
C GLY A 32 -21.06 -8.24 -8.17
N GLN A 33 -21.13 -7.99 -6.85
CA GLN A 33 -21.08 -6.64 -6.29
C GLN A 33 -19.68 -6.27 -5.79
N GLN A 34 -19.25 -5.04 -6.04
CA GLN A 34 -17.96 -4.51 -5.59
C GLN A 34 -17.86 -4.42 -4.07
N ILE A 35 -16.80 -4.99 -3.48
CA ILE A 35 -16.58 -4.94 -2.02
C ILE A 35 -15.80 -3.67 -1.67
N ILE A 36 -16.49 -2.66 -1.14
CA ILE A 36 -15.84 -1.42 -0.73
C ILE A 36 -15.22 -1.61 0.67
N LYS A 37 -13.89 -1.67 0.72
CA LYS A 37 -13.10 -1.67 1.96
C LYS A 37 -12.49 -0.28 2.19
N TYR A 38 -12.41 0.12 3.46
CA TYR A 38 -11.79 1.37 3.89
C TYR A 38 -10.60 1.07 4.82
N PRO A 39 -9.42 0.71 4.27
CA PRO A 39 -8.25 0.43 5.10
C PRO A 39 -7.93 1.63 6.00
N THR A 40 -7.56 1.31 7.24
CA THR A 40 -7.16 2.31 8.24
C THR A 40 -5.67 2.16 8.50
N ILE A 41 -4.93 3.23 8.22
CA ILE A 41 -3.52 3.37 8.57
C ILE A 41 -3.45 3.99 9.97
N LYS A 42 -2.59 3.47 10.84
CA LYS A 42 -2.39 3.98 12.20
C LYS A 42 -1.11 4.83 12.26
N SER A 43 -1.08 5.76 13.20
CA SER A 43 0.13 6.51 13.52
C SER A 43 1.22 5.57 14.04
N HIS A 44 2.46 6.03 13.93
CA HIS A 44 3.63 5.37 14.50
C HIS A 44 4.27 6.33 15.50
N ASP A 45 4.85 5.79 16.58
CA ASP A 45 5.46 6.59 17.65
C ASP A 45 6.70 7.34 17.15
N ASP A 46 7.54 6.67 16.35
CA ASP A 46 8.62 7.33 15.62
C ASP A 46 8.04 8.24 14.52
N PRO A 47 8.24 9.57 14.60
CA PRO A 47 7.66 10.49 13.64
C PRO A 47 8.24 10.39 12.23
N LEU A 48 9.46 9.89 12.05
CA LEU A 48 10.06 9.65 10.72
C LEU A 48 9.45 8.44 10.02
N LEU A 49 8.96 7.47 10.81
CA LEU A 49 8.30 6.27 10.31
C LEU A 49 6.77 6.40 10.30
N CYS A 50 6.22 7.53 10.77
CA CYS A 50 4.78 7.71 10.93
C CYS A 50 4.07 7.97 9.60
N PRO A 51 3.28 7.00 9.08
CA PRO A 51 2.61 7.17 7.81
C PRO A 51 1.48 8.21 7.87
N VAL A 52 0.82 8.37 9.03
CA VAL A 52 -0.21 9.39 9.24
C VAL A 52 0.39 10.79 9.13
N ARG A 53 1.53 11.03 9.79
CA ARG A 53 2.26 12.30 9.69
C ARG A 53 2.77 12.54 8.27
N ALA A 54 3.30 11.51 7.60
CA ALA A 54 3.74 11.63 6.21
C ALA A 54 2.59 12.02 5.27
N ILE A 55 1.41 11.39 5.40
CA ILE A 55 0.22 11.75 4.63
C ILE A 55 -0.22 13.19 4.94
N ALA A 56 -0.26 13.58 6.21
CA ALA A 56 -0.66 14.93 6.61
C ALA A 56 0.24 16.00 5.97
N GLU A 57 1.57 15.85 6.09
CA GLU A 57 2.53 16.80 5.50
C GLU A 57 2.45 16.81 3.97
N TYR A 58 2.28 15.64 3.35
CA TYR A 58 2.08 15.54 1.92
C TYR A 58 0.82 16.29 1.46
N LEU A 59 -0.31 16.11 2.15
CA LEU A 59 -1.55 16.82 1.82
C LEU A 59 -1.45 18.32 2.06
N ARG A 60 -0.77 18.75 3.13
CA ARG A 60 -0.48 20.17 3.40
C ARG A 60 0.29 20.81 2.23
N ARG A 61 1.26 20.10 1.65
CA ARG A 61 1.99 20.58 0.45
C ARG A 61 1.13 20.62 -0.81
N LEU A 62 0.03 19.88 -0.85
CA LEU A 62 -0.93 19.88 -1.96
C LEU A 62 -2.09 20.87 -1.79
N GLU A 63 -2.15 21.57 -0.65
CA GLU A 63 -3.21 22.54 -0.38
C GLU A 63 -3.26 23.60 -1.49
N GLY A 64 -4.48 23.95 -1.93
CA GLY A 64 -4.72 24.87 -3.04
C GLY A 64 -4.49 24.28 -4.44
N HIS A 65 -4.13 23.00 -4.53
CA HIS A 65 -3.95 22.28 -5.80
C HIS A 65 -4.99 21.17 -5.96
N GLU A 66 -6.21 21.32 -5.45
CA GLU A 66 -7.25 20.31 -5.56
C GLU A 66 -7.65 20.08 -7.03
N ILE A 67 -7.62 18.81 -7.45
CA ILE A 67 -8.02 18.41 -8.79
C ILE A 67 -8.95 17.22 -8.76
N MET A 68 -9.94 17.25 -9.65
CA MET A 68 -10.82 16.14 -9.97
C MET A 68 -10.46 15.63 -11.36
N ILE A 69 -10.18 14.33 -11.47
CA ILE A 69 -9.82 13.71 -12.74
C ILE A 69 -10.79 12.57 -13.07
N PRO A 70 -11.09 12.34 -14.35
CA PRO A 70 -11.94 11.22 -14.76
C PRO A 70 -11.23 9.89 -14.48
N HIS A 71 -11.97 8.91 -13.96
CA HIS A 71 -11.42 7.60 -13.69
C HIS A 71 -11.13 6.85 -15.00
N HIS A 72 -10.03 6.09 -15.04
CA HIS A 72 -9.54 5.48 -16.29
C HIS A 72 -10.53 4.46 -16.90
N LYS A 73 -11.32 3.77 -16.07
CA LYS A 73 -12.32 2.75 -16.44
C LYS A 73 -13.73 3.31 -16.57
N ASN A 74 -13.99 4.45 -15.94
CA ASN A 74 -15.29 5.10 -15.99
C ASN A 74 -15.09 6.60 -16.10
N LYS A 75 -15.23 7.11 -17.33
CA LYS A 75 -14.98 8.53 -17.64
C LYS A 75 -16.03 9.48 -17.06
N THR A 76 -17.19 8.97 -16.64
CA THR A 76 -18.24 9.78 -15.98
C THR A 76 -17.99 9.94 -14.48
N PHE A 77 -17.14 9.10 -13.89
CA PHE A 77 -16.77 9.21 -12.49
C PHE A 77 -15.50 10.04 -12.33
N PHE A 78 -15.56 11.06 -11.49
CA PHE A 78 -14.43 11.92 -11.16
C PHE A 78 -13.94 11.65 -9.73
N TYR A 79 -12.63 11.70 -9.53
CA TYR A 79 -12.03 11.47 -8.22
C TYR A 79 -10.81 12.36 -7.99
N ARG A 80 -10.48 12.56 -6.71
CA ARG A 80 -9.29 13.29 -6.28
C ARG A 80 -8.18 12.30 -5.89
N PRO A 81 -7.14 12.10 -6.72
CA PRO A 81 -6.10 11.12 -6.45
C PRO A 81 -5.28 11.51 -5.22
N LEU A 82 -4.92 10.50 -4.42
CA LEU A 82 -3.98 10.67 -3.30
C LEU A 82 -2.58 10.99 -3.82
N ILE A 83 -1.95 10.07 -4.56
CA ILE A 83 -0.56 10.23 -5.00
C ILE A 83 -0.51 10.88 -6.39
N ARG A 84 0.21 12.01 -6.51
CA ARG A 84 0.28 12.84 -7.72
C ARG A 84 1.74 13.07 -8.14
N ASP A 85 1.96 13.31 -9.43
CA ASP A 85 3.29 13.64 -9.94
C ASP A 85 3.69 15.01 -9.39
N VAL A 86 4.85 15.09 -8.73
CA VAL A 86 5.32 16.32 -8.09
C VAL A 86 5.67 17.43 -9.09
N ARG A 87 5.98 17.07 -10.33
CA ARG A 87 6.25 18.03 -11.43
C ARG A 87 4.94 18.49 -12.07
N PHE A 88 3.92 17.64 -12.04
CA PHE A 88 2.62 17.88 -12.64
C PHE A 88 1.51 17.49 -11.64
N LEU A 89 1.22 18.37 -10.68
CA LEU A 89 0.30 18.12 -9.56
C LEU A 89 -1.15 17.81 -9.99
N LYS A 90 -1.48 18.02 -11.27
CA LYS A 90 -2.77 17.67 -11.88
C LYS A 90 -2.82 16.23 -12.42
N THR A 91 -1.72 15.50 -12.33
CA THR A 91 -1.59 14.15 -12.90
C THR A 91 -1.35 13.15 -11.76
N PRO A 92 -2.16 12.10 -11.65
CA PRO A 92 -1.89 11.01 -10.72
C PRO A 92 -0.66 10.23 -11.15
N VAL A 93 0.06 9.68 -10.18
CA VAL A 93 1.23 8.84 -10.47
C VAL A 93 0.79 7.52 -11.11
N ILE A 94 1.57 7.03 -12.08
CA ILE A 94 1.33 5.74 -12.72
C ILE A 94 2.10 4.61 -12.00
N ASN A 95 1.65 3.36 -12.19
CA ASN A 95 2.25 2.19 -11.55
C ASN A 95 3.76 2.04 -11.87
N GLN A 96 4.19 2.45 -13.06
CA GLN A 96 5.60 2.38 -13.44
C GLN A 96 6.46 3.31 -12.59
N THR A 97 6.02 4.54 -12.35
CA THR A 97 6.75 5.52 -11.53
C THR A 97 6.87 5.03 -10.08
N ILE A 98 5.80 4.47 -9.50
CA ILE A 98 5.87 3.86 -8.17
C ILE A 98 6.89 2.73 -8.16
N SER A 99 6.85 1.84 -9.16
CA SER A 99 7.78 0.71 -9.25
C SER A 99 9.23 1.18 -9.34
N ASN A 100 9.50 2.23 -10.11
CA ASN A 100 10.83 2.82 -10.24
C ASN A 100 11.32 3.39 -8.90
N HIS A 101 10.50 4.18 -8.21
CA HIS A 101 10.87 4.73 -6.90
C HIS A 101 11.09 3.65 -5.84
N ILE A 102 10.26 2.60 -5.83
CA ILE A 102 10.50 1.44 -4.95
C ILE A 102 11.85 0.81 -5.28
N ALA A 103 12.17 0.59 -6.55
CA ALA A 103 13.45 0.02 -6.96
C ALA A 103 14.64 0.91 -6.56
N GLU A 104 14.55 2.22 -6.78
CA GLU A 104 15.57 3.21 -6.39
C GLU A 104 15.81 3.22 -4.88
N ILE A 105 14.75 3.35 -4.08
CA ILE A 105 14.84 3.33 -2.61
C ILE A 105 15.40 2.00 -2.13
N THR A 106 14.90 0.89 -2.69
CA THR A 106 15.40 -0.43 -2.30
C THR A 106 16.88 -0.53 -2.68
N ASN A 107 17.33 0.03 -3.81
CA ASN A 107 18.73 0.04 -4.24
C ASN A 107 19.67 0.84 -3.34
N MET A 108 19.16 1.83 -2.62
CA MET A 108 19.92 2.61 -1.64
C MET A 108 20.16 1.85 -0.33
N LEU A 109 19.49 0.72 -0.10
CA LEU A 109 19.76 -0.11 1.07
C LEU A 109 21.17 -0.72 0.94
N ASP A 110 22.00 -0.45 1.94
CA ASP A 110 23.29 -1.09 2.13
C ASP A 110 23.05 -2.53 2.60
N LEU A 111 23.21 -3.47 1.69
CA LEU A 111 23.03 -4.90 1.93
C LEU A 111 24.36 -5.62 1.75
N PRO A 112 24.64 -6.68 2.52
CA PRO A 112 25.81 -7.53 2.29
C PRO A 112 25.87 -8.00 0.84
N LYS A 113 27.09 -8.14 0.28
CA LYS A 113 27.32 -8.48 -1.14
C LYS A 113 26.59 -9.75 -1.61
N ASP A 114 26.32 -10.68 -0.69
CA ASP A 114 25.72 -11.98 -1.00
C ASP A 114 24.22 -12.05 -0.66
N GLU A 115 23.62 -10.96 -0.17
CA GLU A 115 22.20 -10.92 0.15
C GLU A 115 21.33 -10.46 -1.02
N THR A 116 20.32 -11.27 -1.34
CA THR A 116 19.31 -10.90 -2.33
C THR A 116 18.47 -9.74 -1.80
N ARG A 117 18.42 -8.65 -2.58
CA ARG A 117 17.62 -7.47 -2.23
C ARG A 117 16.15 -7.86 -2.01
N PRO A 118 15.54 -7.51 -0.86
CA PRO A 118 14.21 -7.97 -0.53
C PRO A 118 13.15 -7.32 -1.41
N LYS A 119 12.13 -8.08 -1.80
CA LYS A 119 10.93 -7.52 -2.44
C LYS A 119 10.19 -6.66 -1.40
N ALA A 120 10.05 -5.36 -1.65
CA ALA A 120 9.40 -4.42 -0.72
C ALA A 120 8.04 -4.94 -0.19
N ARG A 121 7.23 -5.52 -1.07
CA ARG A 121 5.91 -6.10 -0.73
C ARG A 121 5.96 -7.29 0.23
N ALA A 122 7.10 -7.97 0.36
CA ALA A 122 7.27 -9.12 1.24
C ALA A 122 7.79 -8.73 2.64
N ILE A 123 8.29 -7.50 2.83
CA ILE A 123 8.85 -7.03 4.10
C ILE A 123 7.77 -6.99 5.18
N GLY A 124 6.66 -6.31 4.91
CA GLY A 124 5.56 -6.12 5.88
C GLY A 124 4.97 -7.45 6.38
N PRO A 125 4.52 -8.36 5.50
CA PRO A 125 3.96 -9.65 5.92
C PRO A 125 4.97 -10.52 6.67
N THR A 126 6.23 -10.52 6.23
CA THR A 126 7.32 -11.23 6.94
C THR A 126 7.48 -10.69 8.35
N ALA A 127 7.56 -9.36 8.52
CA ALA A 127 7.71 -8.73 9.82
C ALA A 127 6.49 -9.00 10.73
N ALA A 128 5.28 -8.94 10.18
CA ALA A 128 4.04 -9.25 10.93
C ALA A 128 4.04 -10.69 11.44
N ILE A 129 4.34 -11.67 10.58
CA ILE A 129 4.40 -13.09 10.94
C ILE A 129 5.51 -13.32 11.98
N LYS A 130 6.70 -12.71 11.81
CA LYS A 130 7.79 -12.78 12.80
C LYS A 130 7.38 -12.23 14.18
N LYS A 131 6.46 -11.26 14.22
CA LYS A 131 5.88 -10.71 15.46
C LYS A 131 4.67 -11.52 15.98
N GLY A 132 4.38 -12.68 15.40
CA GLY A 132 3.33 -13.58 15.86
C GLY A 132 1.95 -13.39 15.21
N ALA A 133 1.83 -12.54 14.18
CA ALA A 133 0.57 -12.45 13.43
C ALA A 133 0.25 -13.78 12.75
N ARG A 134 -1.02 -14.21 12.82
CA ARG A 134 -1.46 -15.43 12.12
C ARG A 134 -1.38 -15.21 10.62
N VAL A 135 -1.00 -16.27 9.90
CA VAL A 135 -0.95 -16.22 8.42
C VAL A 135 -2.33 -15.90 7.85
N ASP A 136 -3.40 -16.44 8.43
CA ASP A 136 -4.79 -16.14 8.02
C ASP A 136 -5.11 -14.64 8.09
N ASP A 137 -4.71 -13.98 9.19
CA ASP A 137 -4.94 -12.54 9.38
C ASP A 137 -4.15 -11.73 8.34
N VAL A 138 -2.93 -12.17 8.03
CA VAL A 138 -2.08 -11.58 7.00
C VAL A 138 -2.65 -11.80 5.59
N VAL A 139 -3.24 -12.97 5.32
CA VAL A 139 -3.97 -13.27 4.06
C VAL A 139 -5.16 -12.33 3.90
N VAL A 140 -5.98 -12.20 4.93
CA VAL A 140 -7.17 -11.34 4.92
C VAL A 140 -6.76 -9.87 4.77
N HIS A 141 -5.75 -9.42 5.52
CA HIS A 141 -5.28 -8.04 5.48
C HIS A 141 -4.62 -7.69 4.13
N GLY A 142 -3.75 -8.57 3.63
CA GLY A 142 -3.08 -8.43 2.33
C GLY A 142 -4.01 -8.69 1.14
N ASN A 143 -5.24 -9.11 1.41
CA ASN A 143 -6.26 -9.36 0.41
C ASN A 143 -5.85 -10.41 -0.63
N TRP A 144 -5.27 -11.51 -0.14
CA TRP A 144 -4.78 -12.62 -0.96
C TRP A 144 -5.75 -13.78 -0.98
N SER A 145 -5.76 -14.54 -2.08
CA SER A 145 -6.67 -15.67 -2.29
C SER A 145 -6.36 -16.87 -1.40
N SER A 146 -5.13 -16.99 -0.91
CA SER A 146 -4.70 -18.08 -0.04
C SER A 146 -3.39 -17.77 0.68
N ASP A 147 -3.11 -18.53 1.72
CA ASP A 147 -1.84 -18.57 2.46
C ASP A 147 -0.65 -19.02 1.57
N VAL A 148 -0.91 -19.88 0.59
CA VAL A 148 0.08 -20.31 -0.42
C VAL A 148 0.67 -19.10 -1.15
N ILE A 149 -0.15 -18.12 -1.52
CA ILE A 149 0.32 -16.89 -2.17
C ILE A 149 1.25 -16.11 -1.24
N VAL A 150 0.88 -15.98 0.04
CA VAL A 150 1.68 -15.28 1.04
C VAL A 150 3.03 -15.95 1.22
N ASN A 151 2.99 -17.26 1.43
CA ASN A 151 4.17 -18.07 1.65
C ASN A 151 5.09 -18.08 0.43
N ASN A 152 4.56 -18.11 -0.81
CA ASN A 152 5.35 -18.17 -2.05
C ASN A 152 5.93 -16.81 -2.46
N TYR A 153 5.17 -15.72 -2.30
CA TYR A 153 5.49 -14.44 -2.94
C TYR A 153 5.66 -13.25 -1.99
N TYR A 154 5.21 -13.38 -0.74
CA TYR A 154 5.14 -12.27 0.22
C TYR A 154 5.82 -12.60 1.57
N ARG A 155 6.52 -13.72 1.68
CA ARG A 155 7.29 -14.12 2.87
C ARG A 155 8.76 -14.34 2.51
N LEU A 156 9.65 -13.55 3.10
CA LEU A 156 11.10 -13.62 2.88
C LEU A 156 11.72 -14.76 3.68
N SER A 157 11.34 -14.91 4.96
CA SER A 157 11.82 -16.00 5.80
C SER A 157 10.96 -17.23 5.58
N ARG A 158 11.24 -17.94 4.48
CA ARG A 158 11.03 -19.39 4.47
C ARG A 158 12.19 -19.97 5.25
N ALA A 159 11.93 -20.46 6.46
CA ALA A 159 12.72 -21.59 6.90
C ALA A 159 12.41 -22.68 5.88
N ILE A 160 13.27 -22.85 4.87
CA ILE A 160 13.35 -24.14 4.23
C ILE A 160 13.79 -25.02 5.40
N ALA A 161 12.89 -25.83 5.93
CA ALA A 161 13.28 -26.93 6.80
C ALA A 161 14.06 -27.92 5.92
N THR A 162 15.27 -27.54 5.51
CA THR A 162 16.29 -28.46 5.00
C THR A 162 16.95 -29.11 6.19
N ASN A 163 16.15 -29.82 6.99
CA ASN A 163 16.64 -30.95 7.74
C ASN A 163 15.47 -31.92 7.96
N PHE A 164 15.28 -32.82 6.99
CA PHE A 164 14.39 -33.98 7.11
C PHE A 164 15.09 -35.17 7.79
N THR A 165 16.26 -34.97 8.39
CA THR A 165 16.99 -35.97 9.16
C THR A 165 17.12 -35.51 10.61
N SER A 166 16.12 -35.86 11.41
CA SER A 166 16.23 -36.02 12.87
C SER A 166 15.32 -37.17 13.27
#